data_AF-A0A4Q3AE67-F1
#
_entry.id   AF-A0A4Q3AE67-F1
#
_cell.length_a   1.000
_cell.length_b   1.000
_cell.length_c   1.000
_cell.angle_alpha   90.00
_cell.angle_beta   90.00
_cell.angle_gamma   90.00
#
_symmetry.space_group_name_H-M   'P 1'
#
loop_
_entity.id
_entity.type
_entity.pdbx_description
1 polymer ?
#
loop_
_entity_poly.entity_id
_entity_poly.type
_entity_poly.pdbx_seq_one_letter_code
_entity_poly.pdbx_strand_id
1 'polypeptide(L)'
;MSDSDLDPEPSIVLGIPGKWKDRSDIVASIVRDSGGYLFAGKILMHIASKTSFELDIYDHDPELAEKVRWGSMGQIPEEDLSALEDHTFTLYLLSYETGRDVAEKMMDAAVALLAAGGLVVKVENAGFSVSAAKWREHASSKAAYSLQRAMVMLVGEEREYFTCGMSTFGLPDCMILGSDLDTSFETSIEFCCYMMDEAPKLKEGQTFGIAEGAPVYRLSFEDYTHYPPGDPFHNPHGQWVLEPVKED
;
A
#
# COMPACT_ATOMS: atom_id res chain seq x y z
N MET A 1 5.77 -20.72 -27.75
CA MET A 1 4.91 -19.68 -27.14
C MET A 1 5.86 -18.86 -26.31
N SER A 2 6.17 -17.65 -26.77
CA SER A 2 7.00 -16.71 -26.02
C SER A 2 6.21 -16.23 -24.81
N ASP A 3 6.88 -15.96 -23.69
CA ASP A 3 6.32 -15.36 -22.45
C ASP A 3 5.72 -13.94 -22.64
N SER A 4 5.43 -13.54 -23.89
CA SER A 4 5.00 -12.18 -24.27
C SER A 4 3.50 -12.00 -24.39
N ASP A 5 2.69 -13.03 -24.10
CA ASP A 5 1.23 -13.02 -24.26
C ASP A 5 0.48 -13.03 -22.91
N LEU A 6 1.18 -12.85 -21.79
CA LEU A 6 0.53 -12.60 -20.51
C LEU A 6 0.13 -11.12 -20.44
N ASP A 7 -1.14 -10.86 -20.14
CA ASP A 7 -1.57 -9.52 -19.75
C ASP A 7 -0.65 -9.03 -18.63
N PRO A 8 -0.19 -7.76 -18.67
CA PRO A 8 0.69 -7.25 -17.63
C PRO A 8 0.01 -7.38 -16.27
N GLU A 9 0.78 -7.67 -15.23
CA GLU A 9 0.27 -7.68 -13.85
C GLU A 9 0.16 -6.25 -13.31
N PRO A 10 -0.89 -5.93 -12.54
CA PRO A 10 -1.04 -4.62 -11.94
C PRO A 10 0.05 -4.37 -10.88
N SER A 11 0.62 -3.17 -10.88
CA SER A 11 1.67 -2.77 -9.95
C SER A 11 1.15 -2.29 -8.60
N ILE A 12 -0.08 -1.77 -8.56
CA ILE A 12 -0.77 -1.38 -7.32
C ILE A 12 -2.16 -1.97 -7.36
N VAL A 13 -2.53 -2.67 -6.28
CA VAL A 13 -3.82 -3.35 -6.18
C VAL A 13 -4.41 -3.07 -4.80
N LEU A 14 -5.61 -2.46 -4.80
CA LEU A 14 -6.37 -2.20 -3.59
C LEU A 14 -7.68 -2.98 -3.63
N GLY A 15 -7.94 -3.80 -2.61
CA GLY A 15 -9.21 -4.49 -2.40
C GLY A 15 -10.13 -3.70 -1.48
N ILE A 16 -11.35 -3.41 -1.91
CA ILE A 16 -12.35 -2.64 -1.16
C ILE A 16 -13.65 -3.45 -1.06
N PRO A 17 -13.84 -4.26 -0.01
CA PRO A 17 -15.06 -5.02 0.20
C PRO A 17 -16.21 -4.16 0.74
N GLY A 18 -17.44 -4.61 0.46
CA GLY A 18 -18.66 -3.94 0.91
C GLY A 18 -19.90 -4.82 0.78
N LYS A 19 -21.05 -4.27 1.22
CA LYS A 19 -22.34 -4.99 1.31
C LYS A 19 -23.33 -4.57 0.21
N TRP A 20 -22.84 -4.33 -1.00
CA TRP A 20 -23.72 -3.99 -2.12
C TRP A 20 -24.65 -5.15 -2.46
N LYS A 21 -25.90 -4.86 -2.82
CA LYS A 21 -26.89 -5.91 -3.08
C LYS A 21 -26.57 -6.72 -4.35
N ASP A 22 -26.17 -6.02 -5.39
CA ASP A 22 -25.85 -6.56 -6.71
C ASP A 22 -24.95 -5.59 -7.48
N ARG A 23 -24.50 -5.97 -8.67
CA ARG A 23 -23.63 -5.14 -9.51
C ARG A 23 -24.28 -3.82 -9.93
N SER A 24 -25.60 -3.75 -10.04
CA SER A 24 -26.30 -2.50 -10.36
C SER A 24 -26.26 -1.54 -9.19
N ASP A 25 -26.36 -2.06 -7.96
CA ASP A 25 -26.22 -1.29 -6.72
C ASP A 25 -24.81 -0.72 -6.54
N ILE A 26 -23.76 -1.46 -6.94
CA ILE A 26 -22.38 -0.95 -6.99
C ILE A 26 -22.30 0.28 -7.90
N VAL A 27 -22.75 0.15 -9.16
CA VAL A 27 -22.73 1.25 -10.14
C VAL A 27 -23.53 2.46 -9.64
N ALA A 28 -24.74 2.22 -9.11
CA ALA A 28 -25.60 3.28 -8.60
C ALA A 28 -24.97 4.01 -7.41
N SER A 29 -24.34 3.28 -6.49
CA SER A 29 -23.68 3.85 -5.31
C SER A 29 -22.43 4.64 -5.68
N ILE A 30 -21.64 4.18 -6.65
CA ILE A 30 -20.52 4.96 -7.19
C ILE A 30 -21.02 6.28 -7.77
N VAL A 31 -22.03 6.26 -8.65
CA VAL A 31 -22.54 7.51 -9.25
C VAL A 31 -23.09 8.49 -8.21
N ARG A 32 -23.76 7.97 -7.18
CA ARG A 32 -24.42 8.77 -6.15
C ARG A 32 -23.44 9.37 -5.12
N ASP A 33 -22.49 8.57 -4.65
CA ASP A 33 -21.77 8.86 -3.39
C ASP A 33 -20.25 9.06 -3.59
N SER A 34 -19.68 8.69 -4.74
CA SER A 34 -18.21 8.72 -4.96
C SER A 34 -17.60 10.11 -5.17
N GLY A 35 -18.41 11.17 -5.21
CA GLY A 35 -17.90 12.54 -5.40
C GLY A 35 -17.40 12.84 -6.81
N GLY A 36 -17.94 12.19 -7.85
CA GLY A 36 -17.66 12.52 -9.25
C GLY A 36 -16.95 11.42 -10.04
N TYR A 37 -16.89 10.20 -9.52
CA TYR A 37 -16.46 9.04 -10.27
C TYR A 37 -17.63 8.38 -11.01
N LEU A 38 -17.31 7.81 -12.17
CA LEU A 38 -18.19 6.94 -12.93
C LEU A 38 -17.50 5.59 -13.10
N PHE A 39 -18.29 4.52 -13.07
CA PHE A 39 -17.83 3.18 -13.37
C PHE A 39 -18.56 2.63 -14.60
N ALA A 40 -17.80 2.25 -15.62
CA ALA A 40 -18.35 1.69 -16.87
C ALA A 40 -17.43 0.62 -17.45
N GLY A 41 -17.99 -0.56 -17.76
CA GLY A 41 -17.22 -1.71 -18.19
C GLY A 41 -16.32 -2.20 -17.06
N LYS A 42 -15.02 -1.89 -17.15
CA LYS A 42 -13.99 -2.15 -16.14
C LYS A 42 -13.27 -0.88 -15.68
N ILE A 43 -13.72 0.30 -16.11
CA ILE A 43 -12.99 1.55 -15.87
C ILE A 43 -13.74 2.40 -14.85
N LEU A 44 -13.05 2.75 -13.77
CA LEU A 44 -13.45 3.77 -12.81
C LEU A 44 -12.75 5.09 -13.19
N MET A 45 -13.51 6.13 -13.51
CA MET A 45 -12.98 7.41 -13.99
C MET A 45 -13.53 8.58 -13.19
N HIS A 46 -12.64 9.44 -12.69
CA HIS A 46 -13.01 10.74 -12.14
C HIS A 46 -13.28 11.75 -13.27
N ILE A 47 -14.51 12.27 -13.33
CA ILE A 47 -14.96 13.09 -14.48
C ILE A 47 -14.12 14.36 -14.65
N ALA A 48 -13.78 15.04 -13.54
CA ALA A 48 -13.14 16.35 -13.58
C ALA A 48 -11.65 16.27 -13.96
N SER A 49 -10.89 15.39 -13.29
CA SER A 49 -9.45 15.24 -13.55
C SER A 49 -9.11 14.35 -14.73
N LYS A 50 -10.09 13.56 -15.22
CA LYS A 50 -9.88 12.48 -16.22
C LYS A 50 -8.96 11.35 -15.75
N THR A 51 -8.66 11.29 -14.46
CA THR A 51 -7.97 10.17 -13.85
C THR A 51 -8.84 8.92 -14.01
N SER A 52 -8.24 7.80 -14.42
CA SER A 52 -8.92 6.53 -14.57
C SER A 52 -8.07 5.38 -14.06
N PHE A 53 -8.73 4.37 -13.51
CA PHE A 53 -8.15 3.12 -13.06
C PHE A 53 -9.03 1.96 -13.52
N GLU A 54 -8.45 0.76 -13.60
CA GLU A 54 -9.26 -0.45 -13.75
C GLU A 54 -9.91 -0.80 -12.41
N LEU A 55 -11.15 -1.28 -12.46
CA LEU A 55 -11.92 -1.70 -11.31
C LEU A 55 -12.61 -3.02 -11.63
N ASP A 56 -12.13 -4.08 -10.99
CA ASP A 56 -12.74 -5.40 -11.07
C ASP A 56 -13.64 -5.68 -9.89
N ILE A 57 -14.69 -6.48 -10.12
CA ILE A 57 -15.70 -6.81 -9.12
C ILE A 57 -15.74 -8.32 -8.94
N TYR A 58 -15.38 -8.75 -7.75
CA TYR A 58 -15.42 -10.14 -7.31
C TYR A 58 -16.56 -10.32 -6.32
N ASP A 59 -17.14 -11.52 -6.33
CA ASP A 59 -18.19 -11.90 -5.39
C ASP A 59 -17.55 -12.20 -4.01
N HIS A 60 -18.39 -12.51 -3.02
CA HIS A 60 -18.00 -12.84 -1.65
C HIS A 60 -16.84 -13.85 -1.57
N ASP A 61 -15.79 -13.51 -0.81
CA ASP A 61 -14.72 -14.42 -0.41
C ASP A 61 -14.86 -14.79 1.08
N PRO A 62 -15.25 -16.02 1.44
CA PRO A 62 -15.48 -16.40 2.84
C PRO A 62 -14.24 -16.27 3.73
N GLU A 63 -13.04 -16.20 3.17
CA GLU A 63 -11.79 -16.04 3.91
C GLU A 63 -11.37 -14.56 4.07
N LEU A 64 -12.07 -13.63 3.42
CA LEU A 64 -11.63 -12.23 3.37
C LEU A 64 -11.59 -11.57 4.74
N ALA A 65 -12.59 -11.82 5.58
CA ALA A 65 -12.62 -11.25 6.94
C ALA A 65 -11.43 -11.72 7.78
N GLU A 66 -11.02 -12.99 7.60
CA GLU A 66 -9.82 -13.55 8.22
C GLU A 66 -8.56 -12.88 7.66
N LYS A 67 -8.41 -12.82 6.33
CA LYS A 67 -7.27 -12.16 5.68
C LYS A 67 -7.12 -10.70 6.12
N VAL A 68 -8.22 -9.95 6.20
CA VAL A 68 -8.22 -8.54 6.67
C VAL A 68 -7.86 -8.45 8.14
N ARG A 69 -8.42 -9.32 9.01
CA ARG A 69 -8.08 -9.30 10.44
C ARG A 69 -6.59 -9.52 10.64
N TRP A 70 -5.95 -10.43 9.90
CA TRP A 70 -4.53 -10.74 10.05
C TRP A 70 -3.69 -9.58 9.51
N GLY A 71 -4.05 -9.07 8.34
CA GLY A 71 -3.41 -7.90 7.74
C GLY A 71 -3.65 -6.57 8.48
N SER A 72 -4.59 -6.52 9.43
CA SER A 72 -4.89 -5.31 10.20
C SER A 72 -3.90 -5.03 11.33
N MET A 73 -3.16 -6.05 11.79
CA MET A 73 -2.32 -5.98 13.00
C MET A 73 -3.05 -5.39 14.22
N GLY A 74 -4.36 -5.67 14.35
CA GLY A 74 -5.20 -5.18 15.46
C GLY A 74 -5.60 -3.71 15.36
N GLN A 75 -5.36 -3.04 14.23
CA GLN A 75 -5.69 -1.63 14.03
C GLN A 75 -7.11 -1.38 13.52
N ILE A 76 -7.81 -2.43 13.08
CA ILE A 76 -9.20 -2.34 12.62
C ILE A 76 -10.12 -2.77 13.77
N PRO A 77 -11.12 -1.96 14.15
CA PRO A 77 -12.09 -2.32 15.18
C PRO A 77 -12.84 -3.61 14.88
N GLU A 78 -13.18 -4.37 15.92
CA GLU A 78 -13.90 -5.64 15.78
C GLU A 78 -15.25 -5.49 15.06
N GLU A 79 -15.96 -4.38 15.31
CA GLU A 79 -17.24 -4.08 14.65
C GLU A 79 -17.11 -3.96 13.12
N ASP A 80 -16.01 -3.37 12.65
CA ASP A 80 -15.69 -3.26 11.22
C ASP A 80 -15.32 -4.64 10.65
N LEU A 81 -14.58 -5.45 11.41
CA LEU A 81 -14.22 -6.82 11.01
C LEU A 81 -15.44 -7.75 10.94
N SER A 82 -16.35 -7.70 11.90
CA SER A 82 -17.60 -8.46 11.85
C SER A 82 -18.48 -8.04 10.68
N ALA A 83 -18.46 -6.76 10.29
CA ALA A 83 -19.16 -6.32 9.10
C ALA A 83 -18.61 -6.97 7.81
N LEU A 84 -17.33 -7.35 7.77
CA LEU A 84 -16.73 -8.02 6.61
C LEU A 84 -17.19 -9.47 6.44
N GLU A 85 -17.62 -10.15 7.51
CA GLU A 85 -18.08 -11.56 7.42
C GLU A 85 -19.26 -11.71 6.45
N ASP A 86 -20.14 -10.71 6.39
CA ASP A 86 -21.28 -10.67 5.47
C ASP A 86 -21.06 -9.72 4.27
N HIS A 87 -19.82 -9.41 3.90
CA HIS A 87 -19.59 -8.66 2.66
C HIS A 87 -20.11 -9.46 1.46
N THR A 88 -20.55 -8.77 0.41
CA THR A 88 -21.15 -9.43 -0.76
C THR A 88 -20.27 -9.34 -1.99
N PHE A 89 -19.48 -8.27 -2.09
CA PHE A 89 -18.54 -8.05 -3.18
C PHE A 89 -17.25 -7.40 -2.68
N THR A 90 -16.18 -7.61 -3.43
CA THR A 90 -14.91 -6.90 -3.30
C THR A 90 -14.60 -6.18 -4.60
N LEU A 91 -14.35 -4.87 -4.50
CA LEU A 91 -13.92 -4.05 -5.63
C LEU A 91 -12.40 -3.98 -5.63
N TYR A 92 -11.75 -4.49 -6.67
CA TYR A 92 -10.30 -4.41 -6.83
C TYR A 92 -9.94 -3.25 -7.75
N LEU A 93 -9.38 -2.19 -7.17
CA LEU A 93 -8.88 -1.03 -7.88
C LEU A 93 -7.44 -1.29 -8.30
N LEU A 94 -7.16 -1.19 -9.60
CA LEU A 94 -5.90 -1.60 -10.20
C LEU A 94 -5.20 -0.43 -10.89
N SER A 95 -3.88 -0.37 -10.72
CA SER A 95 -2.98 0.47 -11.52
C SER A 95 -1.81 -0.34 -12.05
N TYR A 96 -1.48 -0.15 -13.32
CA TYR A 96 -0.27 -0.68 -13.98
C TYR A 96 0.90 0.31 -13.94
N GLU A 97 0.66 1.49 -13.38
CA GLU A 97 1.65 2.52 -13.17
C GLU A 97 1.97 2.61 -11.67
N THR A 98 3.20 3.00 -11.36
CA THR A 98 3.68 3.31 -10.01
C THR A 98 4.09 4.78 -9.91
N GLY A 99 4.38 5.23 -8.69
CA GLY A 99 4.85 6.59 -8.43
C GLY A 99 3.90 7.36 -7.55
N ARG A 100 4.43 8.42 -6.92
CA ARG A 100 3.70 9.21 -5.92
C ARG A 100 2.37 9.77 -6.43
N ASP A 101 2.36 10.39 -7.60
CA ASP A 101 1.15 10.97 -8.19
C ASP A 101 0.07 9.90 -8.47
N VAL A 102 0.48 8.70 -8.90
CA VAL A 102 -0.42 7.56 -9.10
C VAL A 102 -0.97 7.07 -7.76
N ALA A 103 -0.11 6.89 -6.76
CA ALA A 103 -0.51 6.45 -5.42
C ALA A 103 -1.50 7.43 -4.78
N GLU A 104 -1.26 8.73 -4.86
CA GLU A 104 -2.16 9.78 -4.36
C GLU A 104 -3.54 9.73 -5.04
N LYS A 105 -3.57 9.52 -6.35
CA LYS A 105 -4.81 9.37 -7.13
C LYS A 105 -5.56 8.08 -6.79
N MET A 106 -4.84 6.98 -6.57
CA MET A 106 -5.44 5.73 -6.11
C MET A 106 -6.02 5.85 -4.70
N MET A 107 -5.37 6.61 -3.80
CA MET A 107 -5.94 6.92 -2.49
C MET A 107 -7.26 7.67 -2.60
N ASP A 108 -7.34 8.67 -3.48
CA ASP A 108 -8.59 9.41 -3.74
C ASP A 108 -9.69 8.50 -4.30
N ALA A 109 -9.35 7.64 -5.26
CA ALA A 109 -10.28 6.68 -5.83
C ALA A 109 -10.78 5.68 -4.77
N ALA A 110 -9.90 5.19 -3.90
CA ALA A 110 -10.29 4.34 -2.77
C ALA A 110 -11.19 5.09 -1.77
N VAL A 111 -10.91 6.37 -1.46
CA VAL A 111 -11.82 7.21 -0.64
C VAL A 111 -13.22 7.29 -1.26
N ALA A 112 -13.29 7.48 -2.58
CA ALA A 112 -14.53 7.50 -3.34
C ALA A 112 -15.29 6.15 -3.26
N LEU A 113 -14.59 5.02 -3.35
CA LEU A 113 -15.19 3.68 -3.21
C LEU A 113 -15.66 3.40 -1.77
N LEU A 114 -14.90 3.86 -0.76
CA LEU A 114 -15.33 3.82 0.64
C LEU A 114 -16.58 4.67 0.88
N ALA A 115 -16.69 5.84 0.24
CA ALA A 115 -17.91 6.66 0.30
C ALA A 115 -19.10 5.96 -0.38
N ALA A 116 -18.83 5.17 -1.43
CA ALA A 116 -19.83 4.38 -2.14
C ALA A 116 -20.20 3.04 -1.45
N GLY A 117 -19.74 2.78 -0.23
CA GLY A 117 -20.14 1.60 0.55
C GLY A 117 -19.02 0.62 0.90
N GLY A 118 -17.77 0.93 0.55
CA GLY A 118 -16.60 0.17 0.97
C GLY A 118 -16.33 0.24 2.48
N LEU A 119 -15.86 -0.87 3.05
CA LEU A 119 -15.68 -1.05 4.50
C LEU A 119 -14.22 -0.88 4.96
N VAL A 120 -13.27 -1.34 4.16
CA VAL A 120 -11.82 -1.36 4.46
C VAL A 120 -11.06 -1.20 3.15
N VAL A 121 -9.77 -0.85 3.23
CA VAL A 121 -8.85 -0.98 2.10
C VAL A 121 -7.81 -2.03 2.42
N LYS A 122 -7.78 -3.10 1.63
CA LYS A 122 -6.70 -4.10 1.63
C LYS A 122 -5.66 -3.72 0.60
N VAL A 123 -4.41 -3.56 1.03
CA VAL A 123 -3.28 -3.25 0.16
C VAL A 123 -2.65 -4.58 -0.25
N GLU A 124 -3.00 -5.08 -1.45
CA GLU A 124 -2.64 -6.43 -1.87
C GLU A 124 -1.15 -6.61 -2.10
N ASN A 125 -0.46 -5.59 -2.62
CA ASN A 125 0.97 -5.64 -2.91
C ASN A 125 1.87 -5.45 -1.67
N ALA A 126 1.29 -5.24 -0.50
CA ALA A 126 2.01 -5.15 0.78
C ALA A 126 1.41 -6.05 1.89
N GLY A 127 0.28 -6.71 1.61
CA GLY A 127 -0.26 -7.77 2.47
C GLY A 127 -1.03 -7.29 3.71
N PHE A 128 -1.39 -6.01 3.79
CA PHE A 128 -2.01 -5.44 5.00
C PHE A 128 -3.35 -4.74 4.72
N SER A 129 -4.04 -4.33 5.77
CA SER A 129 -5.36 -3.69 5.67
C SER A 129 -5.45 -2.44 6.54
N VAL A 130 -6.14 -1.43 6.01
CA VAL A 130 -6.34 -0.12 6.64
C VAL A 130 -7.84 0.15 6.76
N SER A 131 -8.29 0.54 7.96
CA SER A 131 -9.69 0.91 8.17
C SER A 131 -10.11 2.08 7.29
N ALA A 132 -11.39 2.16 6.94
CA ALA A 132 -11.90 3.26 6.12
C ALA A 132 -11.68 4.64 6.78
N ALA A 133 -11.69 4.72 8.12
CA ALA A 133 -11.41 5.95 8.86
C ALA A 133 -9.94 6.38 8.69
N LYS A 134 -9.00 5.45 8.89
CA LYS A 134 -7.56 5.73 8.75
C LYS A 134 -7.16 6.02 7.32
N TRP A 135 -7.75 5.32 6.35
CA TRP A 135 -7.50 5.62 4.94
C TRP A 135 -7.89 7.06 4.60
N ARG A 136 -9.07 7.52 5.03
CA ARG A 136 -9.53 8.91 4.83
C ARG A 136 -8.63 9.92 5.54
N GLU A 137 -8.15 9.61 6.74
CA GLU A 137 -7.18 10.44 7.47
C GLU A 137 -5.90 10.64 6.64
N HIS A 138 -5.29 9.54 6.17
CA HIS A 138 -4.08 9.59 5.37
C HIS A 138 -4.28 10.29 4.02
N ALA A 139 -5.39 10.00 3.33
CA ALA A 139 -5.74 10.59 2.04
C ALA A 139 -5.99 12.11 2.11
N SER A 140 -6.37 12.65 3.28
CA SER A 140 -6.59 14.09 3.45
C SER A 140 -5.30 14.92 3.47
N SER A 141 -4.20 14.31 3.92
CA SER A 141 -2.89 14.95 4.06
C SER A 141 -2.01 14.74 2.83
N LYS A 142 -1.88 13.47 2.38
CA LYS A 142 -0.97 13.05 1.30
C LYS A 142 0.50 13.44 1.49
N ALA A 143 0.89 13.84 2.70
CA ALA A 143 2.30 13.96 3.07
C ALA A 143 2.98 12.58 2.98
N ALA A 144 4.30 12.54 2.80
CA ALA A 144 5.03 11.28 2.67
C ALA A 144 4.76 10.30 3.83
N TYR A 145 4.68 10.80 5.07
CA TYR A 145 4.29 10.01 6.24
C TYR A 145 2.91 9.34 6.07
N SER A 146 1.93 10.08 5.53
CA SER A 146 0.58 9.57 5.33
C SER A 146 0.54 8.52 4.21
N LEU A 147 1.30 8.75 3.13
CA LEU A 147 1.46 7.80 2.03
C LEU A 147 2.15 6.50 2.49
N GLN A 148 3.24 6.63 3.25
CA GLN A 148 3.98 5.51 3.83
C GLN A 148 3.05 4.67 4.69
N ARG A 149 2.34 5.30 5.64
CA ARG A 149 1.44 4.60 6.57
C ARG A 149 0.23 3.94 5.91
N ALA A 150 -0.16 4.41 4.72
CA ALA A 150 -1.28 3.86 3.98
C ALA A 150 -0.89 2.73 3.01
N MET A 151 0.36 2.69 2.53
CA MET A 151 0.78 1.79 1.44
C MET A 151 1.94 0.87 1.79
N VAL A 152 2.65 1.10 2.90
CA VAL A 152 3.89 0.41 3.24
C VAL A 152 3.77 -0.26 4.62
N MET A 153 4.10 -1.54 4.67
CA MET A 153 4.17 -2.33 5.90
C MET A 153 5.62 -2.50 6.34
N LEU A 154 5.86 -2.58 7.65
CA LEU A 154 7.11 -3.10 8.21
C LEU A 154 6.92 -4.57 8.55
N VAL A 155 7.78 -5.43 8.02
CA VAL A 155 7.76 -6.88 8.18
C VAL A 155 9.07 -7.32 8.82
N GLY A 156 9.04 -8.37 9.64
CA GLY A 156 10.24 -8.97 10.18
C GLY A 156 10.16 -9.22 11.68
N GLU A 157 11.23 -9.84 12.18
CA GLU A 157 11.38 -10.25 13.58
C GLU A 157 12.87 -10.29 13.95
N GLU A 158 13.17 -10.57 15.21
CA GLU A 158 14.54 -10.83 15.68
C GLU A 158 15.61 -9.76 15.31
N ARG A 159 15.21 -8.48 15.21
CA ARG A 159 16.07 -7.34 14.83
C ARG A 159 16.46 -7.27 13.35
N GLU A 160 15.72 -7.96 12.50
CA GLU A 160 15.78 -7.83 11.05
C GLU A 160 14.40 -7.42 10.55
N TYR A 161 14.25 -6.13 10.25
CA TYR A 161 12.98 -5.57 9.82
C TYR A 161 13.13 -4.96 8.43
N PHE A 162 12.21 -5.24 7.52
CA PHE A 162 12.21 -4.68 6.17
C PHE A 162 10.85 -4.11 5.82
N THR A 163 10.83 -3.11 4.95
CA THR A 163 9.58 -2.56 4.41
C THR A 163 9.07 -3.41 3.26
N CYS A 164 7.76 -3.44 3.10
CA CYS A 164 7.10 -4.01 1.93
C CYS A 164 6.05 -3.02 1.44
N GLY A 165 6.15 -2.62 0.16
CA GLY A 165 5.17 -1.76 -0.50
C GLY A 165 5.74 -0.48 -1.13
N MET A 166 7.04 -0.19 -0.98
CA MET A 166 7.68 0.98 -1.61
C MET A 166 7.64 0.92 -3.15
N SER A 167 7.46 -0.27 -3.73
CA SER A 167 7.21 -0.47 -5.16
C SER A 167 6.01 0.34 -5.68
N THR A 168 5.00 0.60 -4.84
CA THR A 168 3.87 1.51 -5.12
C THR A 168 4.35 2.89 -5.61
N PHE A 169 5.47 3.36 -5.07
CA PHE A 169 6.06 4.67 -5.38
C PHE A 169 7.19 4.59 -6.42
N GLY A 170 7.47 3.40 -6.97
CA GLY A 170 8.60 3.18 -7.86
C GLY A 170 9.96 3.24 -7.16
N LEU A 171 9.98 2.92 -5.85
CA LEU A 171 11.15 3.06 -4.98
C LEU A 171 11.57 1.72 -4.37
N PRO A 172 12.85 1.53 -4.06
CA PRO A 172 13.32 0.37 -3.28
C PRO A 172 12.71 0.36 -1.88
N ASP A 173 12.55 -0.84 -1.33
CA ASP A 173 12.27 -1.03 0.09
C ASP A 173 13.55 -0.78 0.93
N CYS A 174 13.43 -0.78 2.25
CA CYS A 174 14.59 -0.74 3.13
C CYS A 174 14.57 -1.86 4.17
N MET A 175 15.75 -2.33 4.56
CA MET A 175 15.97 -3.32 5.62
C MET A 175 16.82 -2.69 6.74
N ILE A 176 16.32 -2.73 7.97
CA ILE A 176 17.01 -2.26 9.17
C ILE A 176 17.53 -3.47 9.93
N LEU A 177 18.84 -3.47 10.21
CA LEU A 177 19.51 -4.54 10.94
C LEU A 177 19.83 -4.14 12.38
N GLY A 178 19.81 -5.12 13.29
CA GLY A 178 20.37 -5.02 14.64
C GLY A 178 19.63 -4.09 15.61
N SER A 179 18.54 -3.45 15.17
CA SER A 179 17.71 -2.52 15.93
C SER A 179 16.46 -3.22 16.48
N ASP A 180 15.87 -2.71 17.57
CA ASP A 180 14.56 -3.19 18.03
C ASP A 180 13.41 -2.72 17.13
N LEU A 181 12.20 -3.24 17.38
CA LEU A 181 11.01 -2.94 16.57
C LEU A 181 10.70 -1.44 16.53
N ASP A 182 10.70 -0.77 17.68
CA ASP A 182 10.32 0.65 17.77
C ASP A 182 11.31 1.52 16.99
N THR A 183 12.60 1.29 17.18
CA THR A 183 13.66 2.01 16.46
C THR A 183 13.62 1.72 14.96
N SER A 184 13.37 0.47 14.57
CA SER A 184 13.27 0.08 13.16
C SER A 184 12.03 0.65 12.50
N PHE A 185 10.92 0.74 13.23
CA PHE A 185 9.69 1.39 12.77
C PHE A 185 9.89 2.88 12.53
N GLU A 186 10.47 3.61 13.48
CA GLU A 186 10.77 5.03 13.28
C GLU A 186 11.78 5.25 12.14
N THR A 187 12.88 4.50 12.12
CA THR A 187 13.92 4.64 11.10
C THR A 187 13.41 4.34 9.70
N SER A 188 12.62 3.27 9.54
CA SER A 188 12.05 2.91 8.24
C SER A 188 11.09 3.97 7.72
N ILE A 189 10.22 4.52 8.58
CA ILE A 189 9.32 5.61 8.19
C ILE A 189 10.12 6.81 7.70
N GLU A 190 11.09 7.29 8.50
CA GLU A 190 11.87 8.47 8.17
C GLU A 190 12.68 8.27 6.89
N PHE A 191 13.30 7.10 6.73
CA PHE A 191 14.07 6.78 5.53
C PHE A 191 13.18 6.71 4.28
N CYS A 192 12.04 6.03 4.35
CA CYS A 192 11.07 5.97 3.25
C CYS A 192 10.51 7.36 2.91
N CYS A 193 10.20 8.19 3.91
CA CYS A 193 9.74 9.56 3.70
C CYS A 193 10.80 10.43 3.03
N TYR A 194 12.05 10.35 3.50
CA TYR A 194 13.19 11.02 2.88
C TYR A 194 13.36 10.62 1.41
N MET A 195 13.23 9.33 1.08
CA MET A 195 13.27 8.87 -0.31
C MET A 195 12.12 9.45 -1.16
N MET A 196 10.91 9.51 -0.61
CA MET A 196 9.72 10.00 -1.32
C MET A 196 9.67 11.52 -1.50
N ASP A 197 10.15 12.29 -0.53
CA ASP A 197 10.08 13.76 -0.55
C ASP A 197 11.31 14.39 -1.21
N GLU A 198 12.51 13.86 -0.96
CA GLU A 198 13.75 14.50 -1.40
C GLU A 198 14.38 13.87 -2.65
N ALA A 199 13.92 12.68 -3.08
CA ALA A 199 14.49 11.92 -4.18
C ALA A 199 16.04 11.90 -4.17
N PRO A 200 16.65 11.50 -3.03
CA PRO A 200 18.08 11.66 -2.80
C PRO A 200 18.92 10.79 -3.74
N LYS A 201 20.11 11.26 -4.08
CA LYS A 201 21.13 10.46 -4.78
C LYS A 201 21.98 9.70 -3.77
N LEU A 202 21.40 8.63 -3.23
CA LEU A 202 22.07 7.73 -2.29
C LEU A 202 23.23 6.98 -2.94
N LYS A 203 24.25 6.66 -2.14
CA LYS A 203 25.39 5.83 -2.54
C LYS A 203 25.73 4.85 -1.44
N GLU A 204 26.21 3.68 -1.82
CA GLU A 204 26.78 2.72 -0.89
C GLU A 204 27.88 3.33 -0.02
N GLY A 205 27.93 2.92 1.24
CA GLY A 205 28.86 3.39 2.25
C GLY A 205 28.52 4.75 2.85
N GLN A 206 27.54 5.49 2.31
CA GLN A 206 27.00 6.69 2.96
C GLN A 206 26.29 6.33 4.26
N THR A 207 26.08 7.36 5.08
CA THR A 207 25.39 7.23 6.36
C THR A 207 24.04 7.92 6.33
N PHE A 208 23.07 7.33 7.02
CA PHE A 208 21.76 7.91 7.31
C PHE A 208 21.56 8.00 8.81
N GLY A 209 20.92 9.07 9.29
CA GLY A 209 20.55 9.25 10.69
C GLY A 209 19.36 10.20 10.77
N ILE A 210 18.43 9.90 11.68
CA ILE A 210 17.16 10.63 11.79
C ILE A 210 17.28 11.95 12.57
N ALA A 211 18.19 12.00 13.54
CA ALA A 211 18.41 13.17 14.40
C ALA A 211 19.79 13.12 15.06
N GLU A 212 20.21 14.25 15.65
CA GLU A 212 21.41 14.29 16.49
C GLU A 212 21.25 13.39 17.71
N GLY A 213 22.24 12.52 17.96
CA GLY A 213 22.22 11.55 19.05
C GLY A 213 21.39 10.28 18.80
N ALA A 214 20.73 10.17 17.64
CA ALA A 214 20.09 8.93 17.21
C ALA A 214 21.11 7.98 16.56
N PRO A 215 20.81 6.67 16.45
CA PRO A 215 21.64 5.73 15.72
C PRO A 215 21.92 6.20 14.29
N VAL A 216 23.15 6.00 13.86
CA VAL A 216 23.59 6.25 12.48
C VAL A 216 23.76 4.93 11.78
N TYR A 217 23.23 4.83 10.56
CA TYR A 217 23.23 3.62 9.76
C TYR A 217 24.14 3.80 8.55
N ARG A 218 24.94 2.79 8.23
CA ARG A 218 25.67 2.69 6.96
C ARG A 218 24.78 2.02 5.92
N LEU A 219 24.73 2.61 4.73
CA LEU A 219 23.89 2.16 3.63
C LEU A 219 24.65 1.19 2.72
N SER A 220 24.01 0.07 2.39
CA SER A 220 24.33 -0.75 1.22
C SER A 220 23.07 -0.98 0.39
N PHE A 221 23.24 -1.31 -0.89
CA PHE A 221 22.13 -1.58 -1.78
C PHE A 221 22.19 -3.04 -2.26
N GLU A 222 21.05 -3.70 -2.28
CA GLU A 222 20.94 -5.11 -2.66
C GLU A 222 19.74 -5.32 -3.59
N ASP A 223 19.84 -6.36 -4.43
CA ASP A 223 18.67 -6.86 -5.14
C ASP A 223 17.65 -7.40 -4.13
N TYR A 224 16.36 -7.26 -4.44
CA TYR A 224 15.30 -7.70 -3.53
C TYR A 224 15.18 -9.22 -3.54
N THR A 225 15.29 -9.85 -2.37
CA THR A 225 15.33 -11.33 -2.23
C THR A 225 14.27 -11.93 -1.31
N HIS A 226 13.49 -11.12 -0.60
CA HIS A 226 12.46 -11.62 0.32
C HIS A 226 11.31 -12.35 -0.38
N TYR A 227 10.94 -11.92 -1.58
CA TYR A 227 9.93 -12.55 -2.42
C TYR A 227 10.45 -12.71 -3.87
N PRO A 228 10.12 -13.80 -4.58
CA PRO A 228 10.60 -14.02 -5.94
C PRO A 228 9.89 -13.11 -6.96
N PRO A 229 10.49 -12.84 -8.12
CA PRO A 229 9.79 -12.13 -9.20
C PRO A 229 8.47 -12.80 -9.59
N GLY A 230 7.41 -12.01 -9.77
CA GLY A 230 6.03 -12.47 -10.01
C GLY A 230 5.22 -12.69 -8.72
N ASP A 231 5.83 -12.58 -7.55
CA ASP A 231 5.10 -12.48 -6.29
C ASP A 231 4.56 -11.04 -6.11
N PRO A 232 3.30 -10.84 -5.68
CA PRO A 232 2.73 -9.51 -5.43
C PRO A 232 3.53 -8.63 -4.46
N PHE A 233 4.34 -9.23 -3.58
CA PHE A 233 5.18 -8.54 -2.60
C PHE A 233 6.63 -8.30 -3.08
N HIS A 234 6.96 -8.73 -4.30
CA HIS A 234 8.28 -8.50 -4.88
C HIS A 234 8.48 -7.03 -5.24
N ASN A 235 9.56 -6.42 -4.76
CA ASN A 235 9.96 -5.09 -5.16
C ASN A 235 11.03 -5.14 -6.26
N PRO A 236 10.71 -4.82 -7.52
CA PRO A 236 11.69 -4.85 -8.63
C PRO A 236 12.74 -3.74 -8.54
N HIS A 237 12.59 -2.79 -7.60
CA HIS A 237 13.52 -1.69 -7.41
C HIS A 237 14.64 -1.99 -6.41
N GLY A 238 14.70 -3.20 -5.83
CA GLY A 238 15.72 -3.59 -4.87
C GLY A 238 15.42 -3.13 -3.44
N GLN A 239 16.44 -3.15 -2.58
CA GLN A 239 16.35 -2.69 -1.20
C GLN A 239 17.62 -1.98 -0.73
N TRP A 240 17.44 -0.95 0.12
CA TRP A 240 18.53 -0.36 0.90
C TRP A 240 18.68 -1.08 2.24
N VAL A 241 19.86 -1.57 2.55
CA VAL A 241 20.18 -2.14 3.86
C VAL A 241 20.84 -1.07 4.74
N LEU A 242 20.28 -0.89 5.93
CA LEU A 242 20.71 0.07 6.95
C LEU A 242 21.30 -0.72 8.12
N GLU A 243 22.64 -0.75 8.17
CA GLU A 243 23.38 -1.40 9.26
C GLU A 243 23.89 -0.35 10.26
N PRO A 244 23.59 -0.47 11.57
CA PRO A 244 24.10 0.45 12.58
C PRO A 244 25.62 0.58 12.53
N VAL A 245 26.13 1.82 12.47
CA VAL A 245 27.54 2.11 12.63
C VAL A 245 27.89 1.83 14.10
N LYS A 246 28.77 0.88 14.35
CA LYS A 246 29.31 0.64 15.70
C LYS A 246 30.10 1.87 16.14
N GLU A 247 29.78 2.40 17.31
CA GLU A 247 30.66 3.36 17.99
C GLU A 247 31.90 2.59 18.49
N ASP A 248 33.09 3.07 18.14
CA ASP A 248 34.37 2.57 18.64
C ASP A 248 34.63 3.02 20.08
#